data_AF-W1YGK1-F1
#
_entry.id   AF-W1YGK1-F1
#
_cell.length_a   1.000
_cell.length_b   1.000
_cell.length_c   1.000
_cell.angle_alpha   90.00
_cell.angle_beta   90.00
_cell.angle_gamma   90.00
#
_symmetry.space_group_name_H-M   'P 1'
#
loop_
_entity.id
_entity.type
_entity.pdbx_description
1 polymer ?
#
loop_
_entity_poly.entity_id
_entity_poly.type
_entity_poly.pdbx_seq_one_letter_code
_entity_poly.pdbx_strand_id
1 'polypeptide(L)'
;AEAFIKTYEETLAMVKEVEQLTINPADYTYEITKTGKRDNSVENDRIHRQKQEGLYYVEYHPAGGDANVEHLLSALDYAVTLDQVEARIAP
;
A
#
# COMPACT_ATOMS: atom_id res chain seq x y z
N ALA A 1 35.36 -1.53 15.81
CA ALA A 1 34.68 -2.00 14.57
C ALA A 1 34.46 -3.51 14.60
N GLU A 2 35.48 -4.32 14.91
CA GLU A 2 35.39 -5.80 14.93
C GLU A 2 34.29 -6.36 15.84
N ALA A 3 34.13 -5.84 17.06
CA ALA A 3 33.08 -6.29 17.97
C ALA A 3 31.66 -6.10 17.40
N PHE A 4 31.42 -4.99 16.69
CA PHE A 4 30.13 -4.71 16.05
C PHE A 4 29.85 -5.68 14.90
N ILE A 5 30.85 -5.92 14.05
CA ILE A 5 30.72 -6.85 12.91
C ILE A 5 30.39 -8.25 13.42
N LYS A 6 31.12 -8.71 14.45
CA LYS A 6 30.88 -10.01 15.08
C LYS A 6 29.45 -10.13 15.62
N THR A 7 29.00 -9.15 16.40
CA THR A 7 27.64 -9.16 16.95
C THR A 7 26.57 -9.12 15.86
N TYR A 8 26.79 -8.36 14.78
CA TYR A 8 25.89 -8.32 13.63
C TYR A 8 25.79 -9.69 12.94
N GLU A 9 26.92 -10.36 12.69
CA GLU A 9 26.96 -11.67 12.03
C GLU A 9 26.29 -12.76 12.89
N GLU A 10 26.53 -12.76 14.20
CA GLU A 10 25.88 -13.67 15.15
C GLU A 10 24.35 -13.45 15.16
N THR A 11 23.91 -12.20 15.18
CA THR A 11 22.48 -11.86 15.15
C THR A 11 21.84 -12.23 13.81
N LEU A 12 22.54 -11.99 12.69
CA LEU A 12 22.06 -12.36 11.36
C LEU A 12 21.93 -13.87 11.19
N ALA A 13 22.89 -14.65 11.72
CA ALA A 13 22.81 -16.11 11.69
C ALA A 13 21.62 -16.61 12.51
N MET A 14 21.43 -16.09 13.73
CA MET A 14 20.28 -16.41 14.57
C MET A 14 18.95 -16.11 13.86
N VAL A 15 18.80 -14.92 13.27
CA VAL A 15 17.57 -14.53 12.57
C VAL A 15 17.32 -15.43 11.35
N LYS A 16 18.36 -15.81 10.60
CA LYS A 16 18.22 -16.73 9.47
C LYS A 16 17.80 -18.15 9.85
N GLU A 17 18.16 -18.61 11.04
CA GLU A 17 17.76 -19.94 11.53
C GLU A 17 16.36 -19.95 12.14
N VAL A 18 15.99 -18.88 12.86
CA VAL A 18 14.75 -18.84 13.66
C VAL A 18 13.56 -18.31 12.87
N GLU A 19 13.78 -17.32 12.00
CA GLU A 19 12.69 -16.62 11.31
C GLU A 19 12.39 -17.24 9.94
N GLN A 20 11.11 -17.17 9.54
CA GLN A 20 10.68 -17.52 8.19
C GLN A 20 10.95 -16.35 7.23
N LEU A 21 12.21 -16.24 6.78
CA LEU A 21 12.64 -15.16 5.90
C LEU A 21 12.30 -15.39 4.42
N THR A 22 11.83 -16.59 4.06
CA THR A 22 11.38 -16.89 2.70
C THR A 22 10.01 -16.28 2.48
N ILE A 23 9.99 -15.16 1.76
CA ILE A 23 8.74 -14.55 1.29
C ILE A 23 8.34 -15.27 0.00
N ASN A 24 7.22 -15.97 0.03
CA ASN A 24 6.58 -16.50 -1.18
C ASN A 24 5.52 -15.49 -1.65
N PRO A 25 5.71 -14.80 -2.79
CA PRO A 25 4.76 -13.80 -3.27
C PRO A 25 3.34 -14.36 -3.42
N ALA A 26 3.20 -15.65 -3.75
CA ALA A 26 1.90 -16.29 -3.93
C ALA A 26 1.03 -16.27 -2.67
N ASP A 27 1.64 -16.22 -1.48
CA ASP A 27 0.93 -16.19 -0.20
C ASP A 27 0.32 -14.80 0.10
N TYR A 28 0.78 -13.78 -0.61
CA TYR A 28 0.38 -12.37 -0.40
C TYR A 28 -0.25 -11.75 -1.65
N THR A 29 -0.26 -12.46 -2.78
CA THR A 29 -0.96 -12.03 -3.99
C THR A 29 -2.35 -12.63 -4.02
N TYR A 30 -3.36 -11.77 -4.09
CA TYR A 30 -4.73 -12.16 -4.38
C TYR A 30 -5.16 -11.52 -5.71
N GLU A 31 -6.03 -12.21 -6.44
CA GLU A 31 -6.53 -11.72 -7.71
C GLU A 31 -7.56 -10.59 -7.48
N ILE A 32 -7.33 -9.44 -8.11
CA ILE A 32 -8.31 -8.35 -8.13
C ILE A 32 -9.31 -8.65 -9.25
N THR A 33 -10.52 -9.04 -8.86
CA THR A 33 -11.63 -9.35 -9.78
C THR A 33 -12.54 -8.15 -10.04
N LYS A 34 -12.40 -7.10 -9.24
CA LYS A 34 -13.17 -5.86 -9.37
C LYS A 34 -13.01 -5.26 -10.76
N THR A 35 -14.13 -4.92 -11.38
CA THR A 35 -14.19 -4.18 -12.64
C THR A 35 -15.11 -2.98 -12.50
N GLY A 36 -14.91 -1.98 -13.34
CA GLY A 36 -15.74 -0.78 -13.38
C GLY A 36 -16.24 -0.48 -14.78
N LYS A 37 -17.22 0.43 -14.88
CA LYS A 37 -17.58 1.01 -16.18
C LYS A 37 -16.54 2.06 -16.55
N ARG A 38 -16.06 2.02 -17.79
CA ARG A 38 -15.17 3.07 -18.29
C ARG A 38 -15.93 4.38 -18.38
N ASP A 39 -15.54 5.32 -17.54
CA ASP A 39 -16.04 6.69 -17.55
C ASP A 39 -14.91 7.64 -17.95
N ASN A 40 -15.07 8.33 -19.09
CA ASN A 40 -14.09 9.33 -19.55
C ASN A 40 -14.42 10.75 -19.07
N SER A 41 -15.52 10.95 -18.33
CA SER A 41 -15.96 12.27 -17.87
C SER A 41 -15.35 12.70 -16.53
N VAL A 42 -14.71 11.78 -15.81
CA VAL A 42 -14.05 12.06 -14.54
C VAL A 42 -12.74 12.80 -14.80
N GLU A 43 -12.78 14.12 -14.69
CA GLU A 43 -11.62 15.01 -14.79
C GLU A 43 -11.31 15.61 -13.42
N ASN A 44 -10.25 15.12 -12.78
CA ASN A 44 -9.71 15.66 -11.54
C ASN A 44 -8.23 15.28 -11.42
N ASP A 45 -7.38 16.24 -11.05
CA ASP A 45 -5.93 16.03 -10.94
C ASP A 45 -5.52 14.96 -9.92
N ARG A 46 -6.40 14.64 -8.97
CA ARG A 46 -6.19 13.59 -7.96
C ARG A 46 -6.59 12.20 -8.44
N ILE A 47 -7.30 12.08 -9.57
CA ILE A 47 -7.90 10.81 -10.00
C ILE A 47 -7.14 10.29 -11.22
N HIS A 48 -6.68 9.05 -11.12
CA HIS A 48 -5.84 8.44 -12.13
C HIS A 48 -6.33 7.03 -12.48
N ARG A 49 -6.14 6.65 -13.73
CA ARG A 49 -6.54 5.33 -14.23
C ARG A 49 -5.60 4.24 -13.76
N GLN A 50 -6.18 3.11 -13.35
CA GLN A 50 -5.43 1.89 -13.14
C GLN A 50 -5.29 1.10 -14.44
N LYS A 51 -4.44 0.07 -14.43
CA LYS A 51 -4.29 -0.85 -15.57
C LYS A 51 -5.55 -1.69 -15.80
N GLN A 52 -6.28 -1.98 -14.72
CA GLN A 52 -7.55 -2.70 -14.72
C GLN A 52 -8.66 -1.83 -15.30
N GLU A 53 -9.50 -2.42 -16.15
CA GLU A 53 -10.53 -1.68 -16.87
C GLU A 53 -11.58 -1.07 -15.92
N GLY A 54 -11.79 0.24 -16.10
CA GLY A 54 -12.79 1.00 -15.34
C GLY A 54 -12.43 1.24 -13.87
N LEU A 55 -11.22 0.90 -13.43
CA LEU A 55 -10.73 1.20 -12.09
C LEU A 55 -9.84 2.45 -12.05
N TYR A 56 -9.87 3.11 -10.91
CA TYR A 56 -9.17 4.36 -10.65
C TYR A 56 -8.50 4.32 -9.28
N TYR A 57 -7.42 5.07 -9.12
CA TYR A 57 -6.87 5.43 -7.81
C TYR A 57 -7.01 6.93 -7.58
N VAL A 58 -7.11 7.30 -6.31
CA VAL A 58 -7.17 8.70 -5.88
C VAL A 58 -5.92 9.00 -5.07
N GLU A 59 -5.18 10.03 -5.46
CA GLU A 59 -3.99 10.49 -4.75
C GLU A 59 -4.31 11.73 -3.91
N TYR A 60 -4.10 11.63 -2.61
CA TYR A 60 -4.34 12.71 -1.66
C TYR A 60 -3.00 13.24 -1.13
N HIS A 61 -2.70 14.48 -1.50
CA HIS A 61 -1.52 15.20 -1.01
C HIS A 61 -1.95 16.21 0.07
N PRO A 62 -1.79 15.89 1.36
CA PRO A 62 -2.04 16.84 2.43
C PRO A 62 -1.05 18.01 2.39
N ALA A 63 -1.47 19.18 2.85
CA ALA A 63 -0.63 20.37 2.85
C ALA A 63 0.58 20.17 3.78
N GLY A 64 1.78 20.15 3.21
CA GLY A 64 3.01 19.93 3.97
C GLY A 64 3.11 18.55 4.64
N GLY A 65 2.34 17.56 4.20
CA GLY A 65 2.28 16.25 4.85
C GLY A 65 1.29 16.18 6.03
N ASP A 66 0.70 17.29 6.44
CA ASP A 66 -0.23 17.35 7.57
C ASP A 66 -1.67 17.12 7.10
N ALA A 67 -2.14 15.88 7.25
CA ALA A 67 -3.48 15.49 6.86
C ALA A 67 -4.49 15.95 7.91
N ASN A 68 -5.56 16.63 7.46
CA ASN A 68 -6.69 16.89 8.33
C ASN A 68 -7.32 15.55 8.76
N VAL A 69 -7.31 15.29 10.06
CA VAL A 69 -7.72 14.00 10.64
C VAL A 69 -9.16 13.65 10.27
N GLU A 70 -10.11 14.57 10.41
CA GLU A 70 -11.52 14.33 10.12
C GLU A 70 -11.74 13.97 8.64
N HIS A 71 -11.05 14.67 7.74
CA HIS A 71 -11.12 14.41 6.31
C HIS A 71 -10.51 13.04 5.95
N LEU A 72 -9.34 12.73 6.51
CA LEU A 72 -8.67 11.44 6.28
C LEU A 72 -9.52 10.28 6.79
N LEU A 73 -10.05 10.38 8.00
CA LEU A 73 -10.94 9.35 8.57
C LEU A 73 -12.19 9.17 7.71
N SER A 74 -12.82 10.27 7.27
CA SER A 74 -13.99 10.19 6.38
C SER A 74 -13.69 9.48 5.06
N ALA A 75 -12.50 9.70 4.48
CA ALA A 75 -12.07 9.03 3.27
C ALA A 75 -11.82 7.53 3.49
N LEU A 76 -11.23 7.16 4.63
CA LEU A 76 -11.00 5.76 5.01
C LEU A 76 -12.32 5.03 5.32
N ASP A 77 -13.24 5.68 6.03
CA ASP A 77 -14.58 5.18 6.32
C ASP A 77 -15.38 4.94 5.03
N TYR A 78 -15.20 5.79 4.01
CA TYR A 78 -15.77 5.51 2.70
C TYR A 78 -15.07 4.33 2.01
N ALA A 79 -13.73 4.32 2.01
CA ALA A 79 -12.95 3.30 1.32
C ALA A 79 -13.21 1.88 1.84
N VAL A 80 -13.43 1.70 3.15
CA VAL A 80 -13.71 0.39 3.75
C VAL A 80 -15.07 -0.19 3.31
N THR A 81 -15.98 0.63 2.80
CA THR A 81 -17.26 0.16 2.23
C THR A 81 -17.10 -0.43 0.82
N LEU A 82 -15.94 -0.23 0.18
CA LEU A 82 -15.69 -0.64 -1.19
C LEU A 82 -14.97 -1.99 -1.24
N ASP A 83 -15.46 -2.88 -2.10
CA ASP A 83 -14.85 -4.18 -2.33
C ASP A 83 -13.45 -4.04 -2.98
N GLN A 84 -12.50 -4.89 -2.56
CA GLN A 84 -11.11 -4.96 -3.05
C GLN A 84 -10.42 -3.59 -3.20
N VAL A 85 -10.55 -2.70 -2.20
CA VAL A 85 -9.86 -1.41 -2.14
C VAL A 85 -8.76 -1.44 -1.09
N GLU A 86 -7.62 -0.81 -1.40
CA GLU A 86 -6.49 -0.63 -0.49
C GLU A 86 -6.16 0.86 -0.32
N ALA A 87 -5.81 1.24 0.90
CA ALA A 87 -5.14 2.51 1.17
C ALA A 87 -3.63 2.29 1.24
N ARG A 88 -2.85 3.16 0.58
CA ARG A 88 -1.38 3.07 0.54
C ARG A 88 -0.77 4.41 0.94
N ILE A 89 0.31 4.36 1.70
CA ILE A 89 1.10 5.53 2.08
C ILE A 89 2.34 5.53 1.18
N ALA A 90 2.54 6.64 0.47
CA ALA A 90 3.73 6.86 -0.36
C ALA A 90 4.77 7.70 0.42
N PRO A 91 6.08 7.47 0.18
CA PRO A 91 7.17 8.23 0.78
C PRO A 91 7.29 9.67 0.24
#